data_AF-A0A317XQB3-F1
#
_entry.id   AF-A0A317XQB3-F1
#
_cell.length_a   1.000
_cell.length_b   1.000
_cell.length_c   1.000
_cell.angle_alpha   90.00
_cell.angle_beta   90.00
_cell.angle_gamma   90.00
#
_symmetry.space_group_name_H-M   'P 1'
#
loop_
_entity.id
_entity.type
_entity.pdbx_description
1 polymer ?
#
loop_
_entity_poly.entity_id
_entity_poly.type
_entity_poly.pdbx_seq_one_letter_code
_entity_poly.pdbx_strand_id
1 'polypeptide(L)'
;MNAQPLPYLSFALGLPTAPSDSEPTWSERKAVLLSQEHRMASRRSIVEQATRGYFHDFHAIKSHGGKTWRAPPTLIKSERALWFPRITGVRLSDKQKTNTISMTRNKVSVVAILNSKISEEHAKSFYQDTVSTFSSHPQFQLVLINLQENPLKSFMVSLFLSSLKQTLPENLHSTYILSSQNLELEKPLLGLHNKHVGYTYLVDQQGKIRWAGSAFAEQQEQSALKTCTAVLLERKAQPSQKKK
;
A
#
# COMPACT_ATOMS: atom_id res chain seq x y z
N MET A 1 -2.78 -28.73 9.20
CA MET A 1 -1.98 -27.52 8.96
C MET A 1 -1.46 -27.61 7.53
N ASN A 2 -1.66 -26.60 6.70
CA ASN A 2 -1.19 -26.65 5.30
C ASN A 2 0.35 -26.71 5.29
N ALA A 3 0.88 -27.85 4.83
CA ALA A 3 2.29 -28.22 4.94
C ALA A 3 3.19 -27.68 3.80
N GLN A 4 2.60 -27.05 2.78
CA GLN A 4 3.33 -26.50 1.65
C GLN A 4 3.62 -25.01 1.89
N PRO A 5 4.87 -24.55 1.69
CA PRO A 5 5.20 -23.15 1.84
C PRO A 5 4.48 -22.32 0.77
N LEU A 6 3.96 -21.16 1.15
CA LEU A 6 3.23 -20.28 0.23
C LEU A 6 4.09 -19.90 -0.99
N PRO A 7 3.49 -19.71 -2.17
CA PRO A 7 4.23 -19.26 -3.35
C PRO A 7 4.78 -17.85 -3.14
N TYR A 8 5.91 -17.55 -3.78
CA TYR A 8 6.39 -16.18 -3.88
C TYR A 8 5.51 -15.37 -4.85
N LEU A 9 5.37 -14.07 -4.60
CA LEU A 9 4.77 -13.14 -5.54
C LEU A 9 5.55 -13.16 -6.87
N SER A 10 4.92 -13.66 -7.92
CA SER A 10 5.56 -13.93 -9.22
C SER A 10 5.36 -12.82 -10.26
N PHE A 11 4.50 -11.84 -9.98
CA PHE A 11 4.15 -10.75 -10.89
C PHE A 11 4.25 -9.37 -10.22
N ALA A 12 4.38 -8.33 -11.05
CA ALA A 12 4.41 -6.95 -10.56
C ALA A 12 3.01 -6.46 -10.19
N LEU A 13 2.90 -5.81 -9.03
CA LEU A 13 1.67 -5.17 -8.56
C LEU A 13 1.66 -3.69 -8.95
N GLY A 14 0.48 -3.15 -9.21
CA GLY A 14 0.26 -1.73 -9.49
C GLY A 14 -0.47 -1.47 -10.81
N LEU A 15 -0.62 -0.18 -11.12
CA LEU A 15 -1.27 0.29 -12.35
C LEU A 15 -0.29 0.26 -13.53
N PRO A 16 -0.74 -0.14 -14.74
CA PRO A 16 0.10 -0.12 -15.93
C PRO A 16 0.47 1.30 -16.38
N THR A 17 -0.41 2.27 -16.13
CA THR A 17 -0.23 3.68 -16.49
C THR A 17 0.08 4.53 -15.27
N ALA A 18 0.88 5.58 -15.48
CA ALA A 18 1.22 6.52 -14.41
C ALA A 18 -0.03 7.29 -13.97
N PRO A 19 -0.40 7.27 -12.67
CA PRO A 19 -1.54 8.02 -12.18
C PRO A 19 -1.25 9.52 -12.14
N SER A 20 -2.28 10.33 -12.40
CA SER A 20 -2.18 11.80 -12.32
C SER A 20 -2.20 12.30 -10.87
N ASP A 21 -1.50 13.43 -10.65
CA ASP A 21 -1.57 14.20 -9.40
C ASP A 21 -2.75 15.20 -9.39
N SER A 22 -3.35 15.50 -10.55
CA SER A 22 -4.61 16.25 -10.61
C SER A 22 -5.81 15.38 -10.23
N GLU A 23 -6.87 16.01 -9.70
CA GLU A 23 -8.15 15.32 -9.63
C GLU A 23 -8.67 15.03 -11.04
N PRO A 24 -9.18 13.80 -11.29
CA PRO A 24 -9.77 13.50 -12.58
C PRO A 24 -10.98 14.42 -12.80
N THR A 25 -11.05 14.98 -13.99
CA THR A 25 -12.13 15.86 -14.42
C THR A 25 -13.47 15.13 -14.39
N TRP A 26 -14.58 15.86 -14.33
CA TRP A 26 -15.91 15.26 -14.33
C TRP A 26 -16.17 14.43 -15.59
N SER A 27 -15.65 14.88 -16.74
CA SER A 27 -15.70 14.14 -18.00
C SER A 27 -14.93 12.82 -17.92
N GLU A 28 -13.73 12.80 -17.35
CA GLU A 28 -12.94 11.57 -17.16
C GLU A 28 -13.62 10.61 -16.17
N ARG A 29 -14.10 11.13 -15.02
CA ARG A 29 -14.86 10.34 -14.04
C ARG A 29 -16.11 9.72 -14.69
N LYS A 30 -16.86 10.51 -15.46
CA LYS A 30 -18.06 10.04 -16.17
C LYS A 30 -17.70 9.01 -17.24
N ALA A 31 -16.63 9.23 -18.00
CA ALA A 31 -16.18 8.27 -19.02
C ALA A 31 -15.80 6.92 -18.40
N VAL A 32 -15.08 6.93 -17.27
CA VAL A 32 -14.75 5.71 -16.53
C VAL A 32 -16.02 5.03 -16.00
N LEU A 33 -16.92 5.75 -15.32
CA LEU A 33 -18.16 5.18 -14.78
C LEU A 33 -19.10 4.61 -15.87
N LEU A 34 -19.16 5.28 -17.02
CA LEU A 34 -19.95 4.85 -18.17
C LEU A 34 -19.26 3.78 -19.01
N SER A 35 -17.96 3.55 -18.82
CA SER A 35 -17.25 2.51 -19.55
C SER A 35 -17.88 1.14 -19.28
N GLN A 36 -17.94 0.32 -20.33
CA GLN A 36 -18.43 -1.05 -20.20
C GLN A 36 -17.52 -1.85 -19.27
N GLU A 37 -16.21 -1.57 -19.30
CA GLU A 37 -15.21 -2.19 -18.43
C GLU A 37 -15.47 -1.91 -16.96
N HIS A 38 -15.74 -0.67 -16.55
CA HIS A 38 -16.05 -0.34 -15.16
C HIS A 38 -17.34 -1.04 -14.68
N ARG A 39 -18.41 -1.00 -15.49
CA ARG A 39 -19.67 -1.69 -15.14
C ARG A 39 -19.47 -3.20 -15.01
N MET A 40 -18.66 -3.80 -15.88
CA MET A 40 -18.34 -5.23 -15.82
C MET A 40 -17.42 -5.55 -14.64
N ALA A 41 -16.42 -4.71 -14.34
CA ALA A 41 -15.52 -4.88 -13.21
C ALA A 41 -16.26 -4.74 -11.87
N SER A 42 -17.14 -3.74 -11.70
CA SER A 42 -17.98 -3.61 -10.51
C SER A 42 -18.96 -4.77 -10.34
N ARG A 43 -19.55 -5.26 -11.43
CA ARG A 43 -20.41 -6.47 -11.37
C ARG A 43 -19.61 -7.71 -10.98
N ARG A 44 -18.41 -7.89 -11.55
CA ARG A 44 -17.49 -8.97 -11.19
C ARG A 44 -17.07 -8.88 -9.73
N SER A 45 -16.73 -7.71 -9.22
CA SER A 45 -16.33 -7.55 -7.81
C SER A 45 -17.50 -7.82 -6.85
N ILE A 46 -18.71 -7.35 -7.17
CA ILE A 46 -19.91 -7.67 -6.37
C ILE A 46 -20.16 -9.19 -6.36
N VAL A 47 -20.10 -9.85 -7.53
CA VAL A 47 -20.28 -11.30 -7.62
C VAL A 47 -19.17 -12.06 -6.91
N GLU A 48 -17.90 -11.65 -7.06
CA GLU A 48 -16.76 -12.25 -6.40
C GLU A 48 -16.83 -12.08 -4.88
N GLN A 49 -17.26 -10.91 -4.38
CA GLN A 49 -17.50 -10.69 -2.96
C GLN A 49 -18.70 -11.48 -2.43
N ALA A 50 -19.76 -11.65 -3.24
CA ALA A 50 -20.92 -12.46 -2.87
C ALA A 50 -20.61 -13.97 -2.88
N THR A 51 -19.69 -14.43 -3.74
CA THR A 51 -19.25 -15.83 -3.83
C THR A 51 -18.12 -16.17 -2.85
N ARG A 52 -17.21 -15.23 -2.57
CA ARG A 52 -16.25 -15.32 -1.47
C ARG A 52 -16.97 -15.02 -0.16
N GLY A 53 -17.61 -16.04 0.41
CA GLY A 53 -18.29 -15.91 1.69
C GLY A 53 -17.35 -15.39 2.80
N TYR A 54 -17.92 -14.66 3.77
CA TYR A 54 -17.23 -14.12 4.96
C TYR A 54 -16.35 -15.15 5.71
N PHE A 55 -16.74 -16.43 5.64
CA PHE A 55 -16.00 -17.54 6.25
C PHE A 55 -14.71 -17.91 5.52
N HIS A 56 -14.58 -17.65 4.22
CA HIS A 56 -13.38 -18.02 3.46
C HIS A 56 -12.15 -17.21 3.92
N ASP A 57 -12.32 -15.89 4.16
CA ASP A 57 -11.26 -15.04 4.69
C ASP A 57 -10.87 -15.44 6.13
N PHE A 58 -11.85 -15.82 6.95
CA PHE A 58 -11.62 -16.30 8.32
C PHE A 58 -10.90 -17.66 8.35
N HIS A 59 -11.24 -18.57 7.43
CA HIS A 59 -10.51 -19.83 7.24
C HIS A 59 -9.08 -19.59 6.71
N ALA A 60 -8.89 -18.59 5.85
CA ALA A 60 -7.55 -18.16 5.43
C ALA A 60 -6.73 -17.62 6.61
N ILE A 61 -7.32 -16.91 7.57
CA ILE A 61 -6.60 -16.49 8.81
C ILE A 61 -6.07 -17.70 9.59
N LYS A 62 -6.82 -18.81 9.65
CA LYS A 62 -6.38 -20.05 10.31
C LYS A 62 -5.19 -20.73 9.61
N SER A 63 -4.88 -20.36 8.37
CA SER A 63 -3.77 -20.89 7.57
C SER A 63 -2.76 -19.79 7.26
N HIS A 64 -1.53 -19.88 7.80
CA HIS A 64 -0.47 -18.88 7.58
C HIS A 64 -0.86 -17.43 7.99
N GLY A 65 -1.79 -17.25 8.93
CA GLY A 65 -2.17 -15.92 9.42
C GLY A 65 -2.84 -15.03 8.37
N GLY A 66 -3.49 -15.62 7.35
CA GLY A 66 -4.15 -14.89 6.28
C GLY A 66 -3.24 -14.46 5.14
N LYS A 67 -1.94 -14.81 5.18
CA LYS A 67 -0.98 -14.61 4.08
C LYS A 67 -1.34 -15.54 2.91
N THR A 68 -1.35 -14.99 1.70
CA THR A 68 -1.66 -15.75 0.46
C THR A 68 -0.44 -15.91 -0.47
N TRP A 69 0.58 -15.07 -0.29
CA TRP A 69 1.83 -15.08 -1.05
C TRP A 69 2.97 -14.51 -0.20
N ARG A 70 4.20 -14.95 -0.47
CA ARG A 70 5.42 -14.43 0.17
C ARG A 70 6.08 -13.36 -0.68
N ALA A 71 6.64 -12.36 -0.02
CA ALA A 71 7.38 -11.31 -0.69
C ALA A 71 8.64 -11.86 -1.36
N PRO A 72 9.02 -11.37 -2.56
CA PRO A 72 10.21 -11.83 -3.24
C PRO A 72 11.47 -11.37 -2.50
N PRO A 73 12.60 -12.11 -2.57
CA PRO A 73 13.84 -11.70 -1.92
C PRO A 73 14.53 -10.49 -2.60
N THR A 74 14.11 -10.15 -3.82
CA THR A 74 14.76 -9.14 -4.67
C THR A 74 13.80 -8.07 -5.18
N LEU A 75 14.34 -6.89 -5.49
CA LEU A 75 13.62 -5.80 -6.15
C LEU A 75 13.10 -6.20 -7.55
N ILE A 76 11.89 -5.75 -7.86
CA ILE A 76 11.39 -5.68 -9.23
C ILE A 76 12.23 -4.66 -9.99
N LYS A 77 12.66 -5.00 -11.22
CA LYS A 77 13.40 -4.09 -12.08
C LYS A 77 12.51 -2.92 -12.53
N SER A 78 13.06 -1.71 -12.68
CA SER A 78 12.26 -0.48 -12.87
C SER A 78 11.42 -0.49 -14.15
N GLU A 79 11.91 -1.16 -15.18
CA GLU A 79 11.26 -1.35 -16.48
C GLU A 79 10.04 -2.29 -16.42
N ARG A 80 10.00 -3.21 -15.45
CA ARG A 80 8.87 -4.13 -15.22
C ARG A 80 7.97 -3.69 -14.07
N ALA A 81 8.37 -2.66 -13.31
CA ALA A 81 7.62 -2.16 -12.18
C ALA A 81 6.42 -1.31 -12.63
N LEU A 82 5.31 -1.51 -11.95
CA LEU A 82 4.04 -0.81 -12.19
C LEU A 82 3.84 0.30 -11.14
N TRP A 83 2.86 1.16 -11.36
CA TRP A 83 2.67 2.38 -10.56
C TRP A 83 1.83 2.14 -9.32
N PHE A 84 2.20 2.77 -8.20
CA PHE A 84 1.34 2.79 -7.02
C PHE A 84 0.15 3.72 -7.29
N PRO A 85 -1.10 3.31 -7.00
CA PRO A 85 -2.28 4.09 -7.36
C PRO A 85 -2.39 5.39 -6.57
N ARG A 86 -3.15 6.34 -7.13
CA ARG A 86 -3.54 7.57 -6.43
C ARG A 86 -4.61 7.23 -5.39
N ILE A 87 -4.21 7.25 -4.13
CA ILE A 87 -5.11 7.16 -2.98
C ILE A 87 -5.19 8.55 -2.36
N THR A 88 -6.40 9.09 -2.27
CA THR A 88 -6.71 10.40 -1.69
C THR A 88 -7.20 10.25 -0.26
N GLY A 89 -6.93 11.25 0.58
CA GLY A 89 -7.33 11.23 1.98
C GLY A 89 -7.01 12.52 2.70
N VAL A 90 -7.25 12.54 4.00
CA VAL A 90 -6.86 13.62 4.90
C VAL A 90 -5.61 13.24 5.67
N ARG A 91 -4.64 14.15 5.73
CA ARG A 91 -3.40 13.95 6.48
C ARG A 91 -3.63 14.11 7.98
N LEU A 92 -2.98 13.29 8.81
CA LEU A 92 -3.14 13.33 10.25
C LEU A 92 -2.66 14.66 10.86
N SER A 93 -1.55 15.23 10.38
CA SER A 93 -0.95 16.46 10.94
C SER A 93 -1.90 17.66 10.91
N ASP A 94 -2.42 18.00 9.73
CA ASP A 94 -3.11 19.26 9.43
C ASP A 94 -4.55 19.08 8.92
N LYS A 95 -5.01 17.84 8.73
CA LYS A 95 -6.31 17.48 8.13
C LYS A 95 -6.48 17.98 6.69
N GLN A 96 -5.41 18.41 6.02
CA GLN A 96 -5.46 18.82 4.62
C GLN A 96 -5.66 17.60 3.72
N LYS A 97 -6.38 17.82 2.62
CA LYS A 97 -6.52 16.83 1.56
C LYS A 97 -5.16 16.62 0.89
N THR A 98 -4.76 15.37 0.72
CA THR A 98 -3.52 15.00 0.05
C THR A 98 -3.72 13.69 -0.72
N ASN A 99 -2.69 13.26 -1.43
CA ASN A 99 -2.73 12.00 -2.18
C ASN A 99 -1.35 11.33 -2.21
N THR A 100 -1.34 10.01 -2.43
CA THR A 100 -0.11 9.21 -2.45
C THR A 100 0.89 9.61 -3.52
N ILE A 101 0.46 10.21 -4.64
CA ILE A 101 1.35 10.63 -5.73
C ILE A 101 2.20 11.82 -5.29
N SER A 102 1.56 12.88 -4.79
CA SER A 102 2.26 14.04 -4.24
C SER A 102 3.17 13.69 -3.05
N MET A 103 2.74 12.75 -2.19
CA MET A 103 3.50 12.34 -1.01
C MET A 103 4.74 11.50 -1.33
N THR A 104 4.64 10.56 -2.27
CA THR A 104 5.71 9.58 -2.55
C THR A 104 6.70 10.05 -3.62
N ARG A 105 6.33 11.05 -4.43
CA ARG A 105 7.18 11.58 -5.49
C ARG A 105 8.53 12.04 -4.95
N ASN A 106 9.60 11.74 -5.69
CA ASN A 106 10.97 12.10 -5.35
C ASN A 106 11.43 11.59 -3.98
N LYS A 107 10.87 10.49 -3.47
CA LYS A 107 11.26 9.83 -2.22
C LYS A 107 11.19 8.30 -2.37
N VAL A 108 12.10 7.59 -1.73
CA VAL A 108 11.95 6.13 -1.57
C VAL A 108 11.03 5.93 -0.37
N SER A 109 9.89 5.31 -0.61
CA SER A 109 8.80 5.32 0.36
C SER A 109 8.39 3.88 0.68
N VAL A 110 8.41 3.51 1.95
CA VAL A 110 7.67 2.34 2.41
C VAL A 110 6.24 2.76 2.63
N VAL A 111 5.31 2.18 1.90
CA VAL A 111 3.88 2.50 1.95
C VAL A 111 3.14 1.33 2.56
N ALA A 112 2.40 1.54 3.65
CA ALA A 112 1.57 0.50 4.25
C ALA A 112 0.08 0.84 4.16
N ILE A 113 -0.73 -0.12 3.75
CA ILE A 113 -2.19 -0.02 3.75
C ILE A 113 -2.73 -0.77 4.97
N LEU A 114 -3.48 -0.03 5.79
CA LEU A 114 -4.04 -0.43 7.08
C LEU A 114 -5.57 -0.34 7.02
N ASN A 115 -6.27 -1.31 7.58
CA ASN A 115 -7.73 -1.36 7.68
C ASN A 115 -8.22 -1.66 9.10
N SER A 116 -7.32 -2.06 9.99
CA SER A 116 -7.60 -2.58 11.34
C SER A 116 -6.34 -2.57 12.20
N LYS A 117 -6.49 -2.76 13.52
CA LYS A 117 -5.33 -2.85 14.41
C LYS A 117 -4.40 -4.02 14.06
N ILE A 118 -4.96 -5.17 13.67
CA ILE A 118 -4.14 -6.32 13.26
C ILE A 118 -3.35 -6.03 11.97
N SER A 119 -3.93 -5.30 11.01
CA SER A 119 -3.21 -4.88 9.81
C SER A 119 -2.05 -3.90 10.09
N GLU A 120 -2.16 -3.11 11.17
CA GLU A 120 -1.09 -2.23 11.64
C GLU A 120 0.09 -3.04 12.16
N GLU A 121 -0.16 -4.07 12.98
CA GLU A 121 0.89 -4.96 13.48
C GLU A 121 1.53 -5.79 12.34
N HIS A 122 0.72 -6.25 11.38
CA HIS A 122 1.21 -6.87 10.14
C HIS A 122 2.20 -5.96 9.41
N ALA A 123 1.79 -4.73 9.11
CA ALA A 123 2.66 -3.78 8.42
C ALA A 123 3.90 -3.43 9.24
N LYS A 124 3.75 -3.21 10.54
CA LYS A 124 4.85 -2.90 11.47
C LYS A 124 5.90 -4.01 11.47
N SER A 125 5.48 -5.28 11.45
CA SER A 125 6.40 -6.42 11.37
C SER A 125 7.30 -6.38 10.13
N PHE A 126 6.89 -5.73 9.04
CA PHE A 126 7.74 -5.51 7.86
C PHE A 126 8.66 -4.29 8.03
N TYR A 127 8.07 -3.12 8.31
CA TYR A 127 8.80 -1.86 8.14
C TYR A 127 9.65 -1.45 9.34
N GLN A 128 9.42 -2.00 10.53
CA GLN A 128 10.03 -1.51 11.77
C GLN A 128 11.56 -1.45 11.69
N ASP A 129 12.21 -2.52 11.23
CA ASP A 129 13.67 -2.59 11.07
C ASP A 129 14.20 -1.69 9.95
N THR A 130 13.40 -1.51 8.90
CA THR A 130 13.76 -0.63 7.78
C THR A 130 13.72 0.83 8.24
N VAL A 131 12.69 1.21 9.00
CA VAL A 131 12.52 2.56 9.54
C VAL A 131 13.57 2.87 10.59
N SER A 132 13.87 1.93 11.50
CA SER A 132 14.95 2.14 12.49
C SER A 132 16.30 2.38 11.82
N THR A 133 16.56 1.73 10.68
CA THR A 133 17.80 1.88 9.91
C THR A 133 17.85 3.18 9.10
N PHE A 134 16.76 3.56 8.42
CA PHE A 134 16.79 4.64 7.41
C PHE A 134 16.01 5.90 7.79
N SER A 135 15.43 5.98 8.99
CA SER A 135 14.63 7.14 9.43
C SER A 135 15.35 8.49 9.34
N SER A 136 16.68 8.51 9.51
CA SER A 136 17.51 9.72 9.37
C SER A 136 17.89 10.04 7.93
N HIS A 137 17.64 9.14 6.97
CA HIS A 137 18.04 9.34 5.58
C HIS A 137 17.08 10.33 4.88
N PRO A 138 17.57 11.44 4.31
CA PRO A 138 16.71 12.53 3.83
C PRO A 138 15.83 12.13 2.63
N GLN A 139 16.14 11.04 1.94
CA GLN A 139 15.37 10.55 0.81
C GLN A 139 14.41 9.39 1.14
N PHE A 140 14.44 8.89 2.37
CA PHE A 140 13.58 7.82 2.85
C PHE A 140 12.33 8.39 3.52
N GLN A 141 11.21 7.67 3.46
CA GLN A 141 10.04 7.94 4.29
C GLN A 141 9.19 6.68 4.49
N LEU A 142 8.40 6.69 5.56
CA LEU A 142 7.27 5.78 5.79
C LEU A 142 5.97 6.52 5.56
N VAL A 143 5.08 5.97 4.73
CA VAL A 143 3.73 6.48 4.46
C VAL A 143 2.71 5.44 4.94
N LEU A 144 1.81 5.85 5.82
CA LEU A 144 0.78 4.98 6.39
C LEU A 144 -0.59 5.40 5.87
N ILE A 145 -1.31 4.46 5.26
CA ILE A 145 -2.61 4.69 4.66
C ILE A 145 -3.64 3.91 5.47
N ASN A 146 -4.43 4.60 6.26
CA ASN A 146 -5.56 4.01 6.95
C ASN A 146 -6.81 4.09 6.05
N LEU A 147 -7.17 2.96 5.46
CA LEU A 147 -8.30 2.80 4.56
C LEU A 147 -9.55 2.43 5.37
N GLN A 148 -10.53 3.32 5.37
CA GLN A 148 -11.83 3.17 6.02
C GLN A 148 -12.89 3.02 4.92
N GLU A 149 -13.26 1.78 4.60
CA GLU A 149 -14.26 1.49 3.56
C GLU A 149 -15.64 2.08 3.90
N ASN A 150 -15.96 2.17 5.19
CA ASN A 150 -17.19 2.78 5.66
C ASN A 150 -16.95 4.25 6.03
N PRO A 151 -17.70 5.20 5.45
CA PRO A 151 -17.61 6.60 5.84
C PRO A 151 -18.06 6.75 7.30
N LEU A 152 -17.11 7.05 8.18
CA LEU A 152 -17.38 7.38 9.57
C LEU A 152 -17.91 8.81 9.67
N LYS A 153 -18.86 9.05 10.60
CA LYS A 153 -19.31 10.42 10.91
C LYS A 153 -18.12 11.28 11.33
N SER A 154 -18.11 12.57 10.95
CA SER A 154 -17.00 13.50 11.21
C SER A 154 -16.56 13.56 12.68
N PHE A 155 -17.50 13.40 13.62
CA PHE A 155 -17.20 13.31 15.05
C PHE A 155 -16.38 12.05 15.41
N MET A 156 -16.76 10.87 14.92
CA MET A 156 -16.00 9.63 15.15
C MET A 156 -14.60 9.71 14.53
N VAL A 157 -14.50 10.30 13.34
CA VAL A 157 -13.21 10.57 12.69
C VAL A 157 -12.35 11.48 13.58
N SER A 158 -12.91 12.54 14.15
CA SER A 158 -12.16 13.47 15.00
C SER A 158 -11.64 12.81 16.29
N LEU A 159 -12.43 11.96 16.94
CA LEU A 159 -12.01 11.20 18.13
C LEU A 159 -10.88 10.21 17.78
N PHE A 160 -11.06 9.47 16.68
CA PHE A 160 -10.05 8.52 16.20
C PHE A 160 -8.73 9.21 15.84
N LEU A 161 -8.78 10.34 15.12
CA LEU A 161 -7.62 11.15 14.81
C LEU A 161 -6.90 11.65 16.07
N SER A 162 -7.64 12.08 17.10
CA SER A 162 -7.07 12.54 18.36
C SER A 162 -6.29 11.41 19.06
N SER A 163 -6.90 10.23 19.15
CA SER A 163 -6.26 9.04 19.74
C SER A 163 -5.02 8.60 18.93
N LEU A 164 -5.09 8.64 17.60
CA LEU A 164 -3.94 8.35 16.74
C LEU A 164 -2.79 9.34 16.95
N LYS A 165 -3.07 10.64 17.10
CA LYS A 165 -2.02 11.64 17.36
C LYS A 165 -1.28 11.40 18.68
N GLN A 166 -1.97 10.85 19.69
CA GLN A 166 -1.36 10.54 20.99
C GLN A 166 -0.49 9.28 20.96
N THR A 167 -0.77 8.36 20.05
CA THR A 167 -0.09 7.05 19.98
C THR A 167 1.00 7.00 18.92
N LEU A 168 0.85 7.74 17.83
CA LEU A 168 1.83 7.78 16.74
C LEU A 168 2.89 8.85 16.99
N PRO A 169 4.18 8.54 16.73
CA PRO A 169 5.25 9.54 16.70
C PRO A 169 4.91 10.74 15.80
N GLU A 170 5.23 11.95 16.26
CA GLU A 170 4.87 13.20 15.59
C GLU A 170 5.43 13.30 14.16
N ASN A 171 6.63 12.76 13.93
CA ASN A 171 7.26 12.72 12.60
C ASN A 171 6.43 11.95 11.56
N LEU A 172 5.57 11.01 11.98
CA LEU A 172 4.68 10.24 11.09
C LEU A 172 3.36 10.95 10.82
N HIS A 173 3.00 12.00 11.56
CA HIS A 173 1.70 12.66 11.37
C HIS A 173 1.59 13.31 10.00
N SER A 174 2.71 13.75 9.42
CA SER A 174 2.74 14.34 8.08
C SER A 174 2.60 13.30 6.94
N THR A 175 2.93 12.03 7.23
CA THR A 175 2.93 10.94 6.26
C THR A 175 1.85 9.88 6.53
N TYR A 176 0.98 10.12 7.50
CA TYR A 176 -0.19 9.29 7.80
C TYR A 176 -1.45 9.89 7.15
N ILE A 177 -2.14 9.12 6.31
CA ILE A 177 -3.38 9.53 5.65
C ILE A 177 -4.55 8.65 6.06
N LEU A 178 -5.71 9.27 6.26
CA LEU A 178 -7.00 8.58 6.41
C LEU A 178 -7.74 8.71 5.10
N SER A 179 -8.03 7.59 4.48
CA SER A 179 -8.70 7.51 3.18
C SER A 179 -10.03 6.78 3.32
N SER A 180 -11.09 7.36 2.78
CA SER A 180 -12.38 6.69 2.56
C SER A 180 -12.60 6.38 1.08
N GLN A 181 -11.53 6.36 0.29
CA GLN A 181 -11.60 6.06 -1.13
C GLN A 181 -11.96 4.58 -1.31
N ASN A 182 -12.91 4.33 -2.21
CA ASN A 182 -13.21 2.97 -2.64
C ASN A 182 -12.09 2.49 -3.59
N LEU A 183 -11.46 1.36 -3.26
CA LEU A 183 -10.37 0.75 -4.02
C LEU A 183 -10.75 -0.57 -4.70
N GLU A 184 -12.04 -0.85 -4.94
CA GLU A 184 -12.50 -2.12 -5.51
C GLU A 184 -11.80 -2.48 -6.83
N LEU A 185 -11.48 -1.50 -7.68
CA LEU A 185 -10.80 -1.72 -8.96
C LEU A 185 -9.29 -1.91 -8.78
N GLU A 186 -8.70 -1.23 -7.80
CA GLU A 186 -7.28 -1.29 -7.49
C GLU A 186 -6.92 -2.52 -6.63
N LYS A 187 -7.87 -3.10 -5.90
CA LYS A 187 -7.67 -4.25 -5.01
C LYS A 187 -6.95 -5.42 -5.72
N PRO A 188 -7.40 -5.91 -6.90
CA PRO A 188 -6.69 -6.97 -7.62
C PRO A 188 -5.30 -6.55 -8.08
N LEU A 189 -5.15 -5.30 -8.54
CA LEU A 189 -3.88 -4.77 -9.06
C LEU A 189 -2.82 -4.61 -7.96
N LEU A 190 -3.27 -4.35 -6.73
CA LEU A 190 -2.43 -4.26 -5.53
C LEU A 190 -2.30 -5.60 -4.79
N GLY A 191 -2.99 -6.66 -5.23
CA GLY A 191 -2.97 -7.95 -4.53
C GLY A 191 -3.63 -7.93 -3.15
N LEU A 192 -4.60 -7.02 -2.94
CA LEU A 192 -5.38 -6.84 -1.70
C LEU A 192 -6.48 -7.91 -1.57
N HIS A 193 -6.10 -9.19 -1.61
CA HIS A 193 -7.05 -10.30 -1.65
C HIS A 193 -7.78 -10.56 -0.33
N ASN A 194 -7.14 -10.25 0.78
CA ASN A 194 -7.67 -10.43 2.13
C ASN A 194 -7.79 -9.07 2.82
N LYS A 195 -9.03 -8.67 3.16
CA LYS A 195 -9.35 -7.38 3.80
C LYS A 195 -9.00 -7.29 5.28
N HIS A 196 -8.52 -8.38 5.89
CA HIS A 196 -8.18 -8.44 7.33
C HIS A 196 -6.67 -8.40 7.59
N VAL A 197 -5.84 -8.37 6.54
CA VAL A 197 -4.38 -8.29 6.68
C VAL A 197 -3.85 -6.93 6.26
N GLY A 198 -2.62 -6.62 6.70
CA GLY A 198 -1.89 -5.43 6.27
C GLY A 198 -1.06 -5.73 5.04
N TYR A 199 -0.81 -4.70 4.24
CA TYR A 199 0.02 -4.78 3.04
C TYR A 199 1.08 -3.69 3.09
N THR A 200 2.30 -4.05 2.73
CA THR A 200 3.46 -3.15 2.72
C THR A 200 4.09 -3.16 1.34
N TYR A 201 4.39 -1.98 0.81
CA TYR A 201 4.97 -1.78 -0.51
C TYR A 201 6.22 -0.93 -0.38
N LEU A 202 7.25 -1.26 -1.16
CA LEU A 202 8.38 -0.37 -1.38
C LEU A 202 8.16 0.36 -2.70
N VAL A 203 8.03 1.68 -2.62
CA VAL A 203 7.77 2.55 -3.76
C VAL A 203 9.03 3.37 -4.04
N ASP A 204 9.49 3.39 -5.28
CA ASP A 204 10.64 4.22 -5.68
C ASP A 204 10.27 5.69 -5.87
N GLN A 205 11.27 6.50 -6.14
CA GLN A 205 11.14 7.95 -6.33
C GLN A 205 10.23 8.36 -7.51
N GLN A 206 10.02 7.47 -8.49
CA GLN A 206 9.08 7.72 -9.57
C GLN A 206 7.63 7.51 -9.09
N GLY A 207 7.41 6.67 -8.08
CA GLY A 207 6.08 6.23 -7.65
C GLY A 207 5.75 4.81 -8.12
N LYS A 208 6.75 4.01 -8.51
CA LYS A 208 6.56 2.62 -8.93
C LYS A 208 6.73 1.65 -7.78
N ILE A 209 5.91 0.60 -7.73
CA ILE A 209 6.02 -0.49 -6.77
C ILE A 209 7.20 -1.39 -7.14
N ARG A 210 8.20 -1.45 -6.27
CA ARG A 210 9.45 -2.20 -6.48
C ARG A 210 9.54 -3.46 -5.67
N TRP A 211 8.70 -3.58 -4.65
CA TRP A 211 8.60 -4.74 -3.77
C TRP A 211 7.28 -4.66 -3.01
N ALA A 212 6.73 -5.80 -2.60
CA ALA A 212 5.50 -5.87 -1.82
C ALA A 212 5.53 -7.05 -0.85
N GLY A 213 4.84 -6.90 0.28
CA GLY A 213 4.63 -7.91 1.32
C GLY A 213 3.21 -7.82 1.88
N SER A 214 2.71 -8.93 2.43
CA SER A 214 1.38 -9.01 3.04
C SER A 214 1.39 -9.81 4.36
N ALA A 215 0.42 -9.54 5.22
CA ALA A 215 0.24 -10.16 6.55
C ALA A 215 1.47 -9.99 7.47
N PHE A 216 1.74 -10.94 8.38
CA PHE A 216 2.96 -10.90 9.19
C PHE A 216 4.19 -11.20 8.36
N ALA A 217 5.26 -10.44 8.55
CA ALA A 217 6.52 -10.63 7.86
C ALA A 217 7.31 -11.82 8.41
N GLU A 218 7.75 -12.73 7.55
CA GLU A 218 8.81 -13.68 7.86
C GLU A 218 10.15 -12.95 7.95
N GLN A 219 11.10 -13.46 8.73
CA GLN A 219 12.41 -12.83 8.95
C GLN A 219 13.16 -12.55 7.63
N GLN A 220 13.01 -13.42 6.64
CA GLN A 220 13.57 -13.24 5.30
C GLN A 220 12.94 -12.05 4.57
N GLU A 221 11.63 -11.84 4.72
CA GLU A 221 10.93 -10.73 4.07
C GLU A 221 11.29 -9.39 4.71
N GLN A 222 11.47 -9.36 6.04
CA GLN A 222 11.95 -8.17 6.77
C GLN A 222 13.35 -7.76 6.27
N SER A 223 14.26 -8.74 6.18
CA SER A 223 15.62 -8.54 5.67
C SER A 223 15.62 -8.12 4.21
N ALA A 224 14.74 -8.71 3.39
CA ALA A 224 14.58 -8.36 1.99
C ALA A 224 14.11 -6.91 1.82
N LEU A 225 13.09 -6.46 2.57
CA LEU A 225 12.62 -5.07 2.52
C LEU A 225 13.72 -4.08 2.87
N LYS A 226 14.48 -4.33 3.95
CA LYS A 226 15.59 -3.48 4.37
C LYS A 226 16.68 -3.40 3.30
N THR A 227 17.10 -4.54 2.75
CA THR A 227 18.12 -4.61 1.69
C THR A 227 17.65 -3.93 0.40
N CYS A 228 16.42 -4.19 -0.02
CA CYS A 228 15.80 -3.57 -1.18
C CYS A 228 15.71 -2.04 -1.02
N THR A 229 15.42 -1.56 0.19
CA THR A 229 15.38 -0.12 0.50
C THR A 229 16.76 0.50 0.36
N ALA A 230 17.81 -0.11 0.94
CA ALA A 230 19.19 0.35 0.78
C ALA A 230 19.57 0.51 -0.70
N VAL A 231 19.30 -0.50 -1.52
CA VAL A 231 19.62 -0.47 -2.97
C VAL A 231 18.92 0.69 -3.70
N LEU A 232 17.66 1.00 -3.34
CA LEU A 232 16.95 2.13 -3.96
C LEU A 232 17.51 3.49 -3.51
N LEU A 233 17.91 3.60 -2.24
CA LEU A 233 18.52 4.82 -1.70
C LEU A 233 19.90 5.08 -2.32
N GLU A 234 20.74 4.05 -2.43
CA GLU A 234 22.06 4.14 -3.07
C GLU A 234 21.95 4.56 -4.55
N ARG A 235 21.06 3.92 -5.32
CA ARG A 235 20.81 4.27 -6.73
C ARG A 235 20.31 5.70 -6.91
N LYS A 236 19.70 6.27 -5.88
CA LYS A 236 19.22 7.65 -5.92
C LYS A 236 20.30 8.65 -5.54
N ALA A 237 21.20 8.28 -4.63
CA ALA A 237 22.38 9.06 -4.30
C ALA A 237 23.37 9.13 -5.47
N GLN A 238 23.39 8.13 -6.34
CA GLN A 238 24.18 8.10 -7.57
C GLN A 238 23.31 8.50 -8.78
N PRO A 239 23.18 9.79 -9.13
CA PRO A 239 22.42 10.19 -10.31
C PRO A 239 23.01 9.47 -11.53
N SER A 240 22.13 8.79 -12.28
CA SER A 240 22.43 7.94 -13.43
C SER A 240 23.61 8.50 -14.24
N GLN A 241 24.79 7.87 -14.12
CA GLN A 241 25.82 8.01 -15.13
C GLN A 241 25.18 7.53 -16.44
N LYS A 242 24.78 8.49 -17.30
CA LYS A 242 24.35 8.21 -18.66
C LYS A 242 25.48 7.39 -19.29
N LYS A 243 25.23 6.11 -19.55
CA LYS A 243 26.06 5.32 -20.46
C LYS A 243 26.05 6.07 -21.78
N LYS A 244 27.21 6.64 -22.14
CA LYS A 244 27.52 7.07 -23.51
C LYS A 244 27.55 5.84 -24.40
#